data_AF-J5HWI5-F1
#
_entry.id   AF-J5HWI5-F1
#
_cell.length_a   1.000
_cell.length_b   1.000
_cell.length_c   1.000
_cell.angle_alpha   90.00
_cell.angle_beta   90.00
_cell.angle_gamma   90.00
#
_symmetry.space_group_name_H-M   'P 1'
#
loop_
_entity.id
_entity.type
_entity.pdbx_description
1 polymer ?
#
loop_
_entity_poly.entity_id
_entity_poly.type
_entity_poly.pdbx_seq_one_letter_code
_entity_poly.pdbx_strand_id
1 'polypeptide(L)' 'MSKRPPRRGATLAKAIIEEYQPKSVEDMQNALKEIFGPMFEAMLNGEMENHLGYMSNE' A
#
# COMPACT_ATOMS: atom_id res chain seq x y z
N MET A 1 -28.09 -21.22 -3.02
CA MET A 1 -26.62 -21.04 -2.90
C MET A 1 -26.35 -19.64 -2.37
N SER A 2 -25.93 -19.51 -1.10
CA SER A 2 -25.60 -18.19 -0.53
C SER A 2 -24.23 -17.75 -1.04
N LYS A 3 -24.17 -16.64 -1.79
CA LYS A 3 -22.89 -16.04 -2.20
C LYS A 3 -22.26 -15.40 -0.96
N ARG A 4 -21.10 -15.90 -0.53
CA ARG A 4 -20.30 -15.23 0.51
C ARG A 4 -20.06 -13.77 0.11
N PRO A 5 -20.23 -12.80 1.02
CA PRO A 5 -19.96 -11.41 0.71
C PRO A 5 -18.49 -11.26 0.26
N PRO A 6 -18.20 -10.41 -0.74
CA PRO A 6 -16.85 -10.20 -1.20
C PRO A 6 -15.98 -9.74 -0.03
N ARG A 7 -14.85 -10.43 0.17
CA ARG A 7 -13.87 -10.04 1.20
C ARG A 7 -13.36 -8.65 0.83
N ARG A 8 -13.16 -7.77 1.82
CA ARG A 8 -12.71 -6.38 1.60
C ARG A 8 -11.49 -6.28 0.67
N GLY A 9 -10.55 -7.24 0.78
CA GLY A 9 -9.39 -7.32 -0.11
C GLY A 9 -9.72 -7.58 -1.59
N ALA A 10 -10.78 -8.35 -1.89
CA ALA A 10 -11.21 -8.58 -3.27
C ALA A 10 -11.81 -7.32 -3.91
N THR A 11 -12.52 -6.50 -3.12
CA THR A 11 -13.02 -5.20 -3.58
C THR A 11 -11.88 -4.24 -3.87
N LEU A 12 -10.86 -4.19 -3.01
CA LEU A 12 -9.69 -3.34 -3.21
C LEU A 12 -8.87 -3.79 -4.43
N ALA A 13 -8.62 -5.09 -4.58
CA ALA A 13 -7.92 -5.64 -5.75
C ALA A 13 -8.65 -5.30 -7.06
N LYS A 14 -9.99 -5.35 -7.05
CA LYS A 14 -10.79 -4.94 -8.21
C LYS A 14 -10.58 -3.46 -8.55
N ALA A 15 -10.64 -2.57 -7.57
CA ALA A 15 -10.42 -1.14 -7.78
C ALA A 15 -9.02 -0.85 -8.34
N ILE A 16 -7.99 -1.54 -7.85
CA ILE A 16 -6.61 -1.41 -8.33
C ILE A 16 -6.51 -1.82 -9.81
N ILE A 17 -7.14 -2.94 -10.20
CA ILE A 17 -7.14 -3.41 -11.60
C ILE A 17 -7.91 -2.45 -12.51
N GLU A 18 -9.02 -1.88 -12.05
CA GLU A 18 -9.85 -0.94 -12.83
C GLU A 18 -9.14 0.39 -13.08
N GLU A 19 -8.42 0.90 -12.07
CA GLU A 19 -7.68 2.16 -12.15
C GLU A 19 -6.42 2.04 -13.02
N TYR A 20 -5.59 1.02 -12.76
CA TYR A 20 -4.28 0.89 -13.39
C TYR A 20 -4.31 0.16 -14.74
N GLN A 21 -5.39 -0.56 -15.05
CA GLN A 21 -5.60 -1.32 -16.29
C GLN A 21 -4.35 -2.07 -16.80
N PRO A 22 -3.68 -2.88 -15.95
CA PRO A 22 -2.40 -3.48 -16.31
C PRO A 22 -2.57 -4.49 -17.44
N LYS A 23 -1.64 -4.46 -18.40
CA LYS A 23 -1.60 -5.38 -19.55
C LYS A 23 -0.50 -6.42 -19.40
N SER A 24 0.43 -6.20 -18.47
CA SER A 24 1.54 -7.08 -18.16
C SER A 24 1.73 -7.27 -16.66
N VAL A 25 2.56 -8.25 -16.30
CA VAL A 25 3.02 -8.44 -14.92
C VAL A 25 3.82 -7.23 -14.44
N GLU A 26 4.61 -6.62 -15.32
CA GLU A 26 5.40 -5.44 -15.02
C GLU A 26 4.51 -4.23 -14.69
N ASP A 27 3.42 -4.02 -15.43
CA ASP A 27 2.45 -2.95 -15.15
C ASP A 27 1.84 -3.12 -13.76
N MET A 28 1.47 -4.35 -13.39
CA MET A 28 0.93 -4.64 -12.06
C MET A 28 1.99 -4.43 -10.97
N GLN A 29 3.25 -4.81 -11.23
CA GLN A 29 4.35 -4.56 -10.29
C GLN A 29 4.59 -3.06 -10.08
N ASN A 30 4.51 -2.25 -11.13
CA ASN A 30 4.63 -0.80 -11.04
C ASN A 30 3.46 -0.19 -10.27
N ALA A 31 2.22 -0.60 -10.55
CA ALA A 31 1.03 -0.17 -9.80
C ALA A 31 1.16 -0.46 -8.30
N LEU A 32 1.64 -1.67 -7.95
CA LEU A 32 1.86 -2.04 -6.55
C LEU A 32 2.95 -1.17 -5.89
N LYS A 33 4.04 -0.85 -6.60
CA LYS A 33 5.09 0.05 -6.09
C LYS A 33 4.56 1.46 -5.86
N GLU A 34 3.72 1.99 -6.75
CA GLU A 34 3.13 3.32 -6.57
C GLU A 34 2.17 3.38 -5.37
N ILE A 35 1.35 2.34 -5.17
CA ILE A 35 0.40 2.27 -4.05
C ILE A 35 1.12 2.09 -2.71
N PHE A 36 2.08 1.17 -2.65
CA PHE A 36 2.71 0.78 -1.38
C PHE A 36 4.03 1.52 -1.09
N GLY A 37 4.67 2.13 -2.09
CA GLY A 37 5.87 2.93 -1.92
C GLY A 37 5.72 4.01 -0.84
N PRO A 38 4.69 4.89 -0.93
CA PRO A 38 4.43 5.89 0.11
C PRO A 38 4.13 5.30 1.49
N MET A 39 3.54 4.10 1.55
CA MET A 39 3.30 3.42 2.83
C MET A 39 4.61 2.95 3.46
N PHE A 40 5.52 2.39 2.66
CA PHE A 40 6.85 2.01 3.14
C PHE A 40 7.67 3.24 3.54
N GLU A 41 7.62 4.33 2.77
CA GLU A 41 8.26 5.60 3.14
C GLU A 41 7.71 6.16 4.46
N ALA A 42 6.40 6.14 4.66
CA ALA A 42 5.78 6.58 5.90
C ALA A 42 6.20 5.70 7.10
N MET A 43 6.32 4.38 6.91
CA MET A 43 6.84 3.49 7.94
C MET A 43 8.30 3.80 8.27
N LEU A 44 9.15 3.97 7.26
CA LEU A 44 10.57 4.30 7.44
C LEU A 44 10.76 5.67 8.09
N ASN A 45 9.94 6.67 7.72
CA ASN A 45 9.97 7.99 8.35
C ASN A 45 9.50 7.93 9.80
N GLY A 46 8.43 7.19 10.09
CA GLY A 46 7.99 6.96 11.46
C GLY A 46 9.03 6.20 12.30
N GLU A 47 9.77 5.27 11.70
CA GLU A 47 10.92 4.65 12.34
C GLU A 47 12.03 5.67 12.60
N MET A 48 12.40 6.53 11.65
CA MET A 48 13.40 7.58 11.88
C MET A 48 12.97 8.59 12.96
N GLU A 49 11.71 9.03 12.97
CA GLU A 49 11.15 9.93 13.99
C GLU A 49 11.16 9.28 15.39
N ASN A 50 10.96 7.96 15.48
CA ASN A 50 11.02 7.23 16.75
C ASN A 50 12.43 6.75 17.13
N HIS A 51 13.36 6.61 16.16
CA HIS A 51 14.72 6.10 16.36
C HIS A 51 15.76 7.22 16.51
N LEU A 52 15.46 8.44 16.08
CA LEU A 52 16.16 9.66 16.50
C LEU A 52 15.58 10.15 17.83
N GLY A 53 15.59 9.29 18.85
CA GLY A 53 15.21 9.56 20.23
C GLY A 53 16.03 10.66 20.92
N TYR A 54 16.31 11.77 20.25
CA TYR A 54 16.35 13.06 20.88
C TYR A 54 14.92 13.32 21.40
N MET A 55 14.67 12.80 22.61
CA MET A 55 14.06 13.66 23.61
C MET A 55 14.64 15.04 23.37
N SER A 56 13.79 16.00 23.02
CA SER A 56 14.17 17.40 22.97
C SER A 56 15.08 17.64 24.16
N ASN A 57 16.37 17.87 23.93
CA ASN A 57 17.21 18.39 24.98
C ASN A 57 16.50 19.67 25.42
N GLU A 58 16.12 19.70 26.71
CA GLU A 58 15.62 20.89 27.37
C GLU A 58 16.47 22.13 27.04
#